data_AF-A0A8B4C8Z3-F1
#
_entry.id   AF-A0A8B4C8Z3-F1
#
_cell.length_a   1.000
_cell.length_b   1.000
_cell.length_c   1.000
_cell.angle_alpha   90.00
_cell.angle_beta   90.00
_cell.angle_gamma   90.00
#
_symmetry.space_group_name_H-M   'P 1'
#
loop_
_entity.id
_entity.type
_entity.pdbx_description
1 polymer ?
#
loop_
_entity_poly.entity_id
_entity_poly.type
_entity_poly.pdbx_seq_one_letter_code
_entity_poly.pdbx_strand_id
1 'polypeptide(L)'
;MGAGLARRHHQRHLGTVTRPHPQQFQRTHLNSPQSPGSSWTSCLCATRLAAGILQHTKSGWMLALAENMLDRYGIISRQAVIAENIPGGFPSMQTLCRSMEDSGRIMQGRFVEGLGGAQFAERLTIDRLRDLATQATQTRHYTPVALSANDPANVWGNLLPWPAHPATLVPTRRAGALVVVSGGKLLLYLAQGGKKMLVWQEKEELLAPEVFHALTTALRREPRLRFTLTEVNDLPVRQTPMFTLLREAGFSSSPQGLDWG
;
A
#
# COMPACT_ATOMS: atom_id res chain seq x y z
N MET A 1 -42.98 -5.70 -74.33
CA MET A 1 -42.07 -5.06 -75.32
C MET A 1 -40.97 -4.40 -74.51
N GLY A 2 -39.69 -4.70 -74.56
CA GLY A 2 -38.86 -5.53 -75.42
C GLY A 2 -37.43 -5.00 -75.23
N ALA A 3 -36.44 -5.90 -75.17
CA ALA A 3 -35.00 -5.67 -75.30
C ALA A 3 -34.30 -4.87 -74.16
N GLY A 4 -33.06 -5.16 -73.77
CA GLY A 4 -32.08 -6.03 -74.43
C GLY A 4 -30.98 -6.52 -73.46
N LEU A 5 -30.55 -7.76 -73.72
CA LEU A 5 -29.33 -8.35 -73.20
C LEU A 5 -28.11 -7.56 -73.70
N ALA A 6 -27.17 -7.25 -72.80
CA ALA A 6 -25.79 -7.01 -73.16
C ALA A 6 -24.88 -7.91 -72.31
N ARG A 7 -24.43 -9.01 -72.93
CA ARG A 7 -23.34 -9.86 -72.44
C ARG A 7 -22.07 -9.02 -72.40
N ARG A 8 -21.33 -9.04 -71.28
CA ARG A 8 -19.90 -8.75 -71.29
C ARG A 8 -19.15 -9.90 -70.61
N HIS A 9 -18.27 -10.48 -71.41
CA HIS A 9 -17.37 -11.57 -71.08
C HIS A 9 -16.38 -11.13 -69.98
N HIS A 10 -16.33 -11.89 -68.88
CA HIS A 10 -15.23 -11.85 -67.94
C HIS A 10 -14.04 -12.63 -68.51
N GLN A 11 -13.04 -11.92 -69.03
CA GLN A 11 -11.72 -12.47 -69.27
C GLN A 11 -10.98 -12.60 -67.92
N ARG A 12 -10.62 -13.84 -67.57
CA ARG A 12 -9.76 -14.17 -66.44
C ARG A 12 -8.31 -13.86 -66.81
N HIS A 13 -7.70 -12.88 -66.16
CA HIS A 13 -6.26 -12.73 -66.15
C HIS A 13 -5.66 -13.65 -65.10
N LEU A 14 -4.86 -14.62 -65.55
CA LEU A 14 -3.98 -15.45 -64.72
C LEU A 14 -2.82 -14.57 -64.24
N GLY A 15 -2.91 -14.10 -62.99
CA GLY A 15 -1.78 -13.50 -62.28
C GLY A 15 -0.86 -14.59 -61.75
N THR A 16 0.39 -14.56 -62.18
CA THR A 16 1.49 -15.39 -61.67
C THR A 16 1.77 -15.03 -60.21
N VAL A 17 1.58 -15.98 -59.29
CA VAL A 17 1.91 -15.83 -57.86
C VAL A 17 3.40 -16.06 -57.68
N THR A 18 4.18 -14.98 -57.58
CA THR A 18 5.58 -15.02 -57.12
C THR A 18 5.59 -15.24 -55.61
N ARG A 19 6.18 -16.36 -55.16
CA ARG A 19 6.38 -16.64 -53.73
C ARG A 19 7.42 -15.67 -53.14
N PRO A 20 7.13 -14.97 -52.04
CA PRO A 20 8.17 -14.22 -51.34
C PRO A 20 9.12 -15.17 -50.60
N HIS A 21 10.40 -14.83 -50.66
CA HIS A 21 11.53 -15.47 -49.99
C HIS A 21 11.38 -15.34 -48.46
N PRO A 22 11.69 -16.37 -47.64
CA PRO A 22 11.53 -16.27 -46.19
C PRO A 22 12.61 -15.34 -45.63
N GLN A 23 12.21 -14.15 -45.16
CA GLN A 23 13.08 -13.30 -44.36
C GLN A 23 13.36 -13.99 -43.02
N GLN A 24 14.65 -14.17 -42.72
CA GLN A 24 15.13 -14.61 -41.42
C GLN A 24 14.61 -13.66 -40.33
N PHE A 25 13.80 -14.18 -39.42
CA PHE A 25 13.45 -13.49 -38.18
C PHE A 25 14.73 -13.27 -37.35
N GLN A 26 15.26 -12.04 -37.40
CA GLN A 26 16.22 -11.58 -36.41
C GLN A 26 15.50 -11.46 -35.07
N ARG A 27 16.00 -12.19 -34.06
CA ARG A 27 15.56 -12.08 -32.66
C ARG A 27 15.71 -10.64 -32.21
N THR A 28 14.59 -9.94 -32.03
CA THR A 28 14.56 -8.72 -31.23
C THR A 28 14.89 -9.09 -29.80
N HIS A 29 16.00 -8.57 -29.28
CA HIS A 29 16.29 -8.60 -27.85
C HIS A 29 15.19 -7.79 -27.14
N LEU A 30 14.30 -8.47 -26.42
CA LEU A 30 13.44 -7.83 -25.45
C LEU A 30 14.32 -7.34 -24.30
N ASN A 31 14.48 -6.01 -24.23
CA ASN A 31 15.04 -5.36 -23.07
C ASN A 31 14.18 -5.70 -21.84
N SER A 32 14.81 -6.36 -20.87
CA SER A 32 14.26 -6.56 -19.54
C SER A 32 14.02 -5.19 -18.88
N PRO A 33 12.84 -4.92 -18.27
CA PRO A 33 12.66 -3.73 -17.48
C PRO A 33 13.51 -3.84 -16.21
N GLN A 34 14.55 -3.01 -16.10
CA GLN A 34 15.25 -2.78 -14.84
C GLN A 34 14.38 -1.89 -13.94
N SER A 35 13.69 -2.49 -12.98
CA SER A 35 13.06 -1.74 -11.89
C SER A 35 14.12 -1.41 -10.83
N PRO A 36 14.30 -0.14 -10.42
CA PRO A 36 15.17 0.19 -9.32
C PRO A 36 14.46 -0.02 -7.98
N GLY A 37 15.09 -0.79 -7.10
CA GLY A 37 14.95 -0.64 -5.64
C GLY A 37 13.92 -1.53 -4.93
N SER A 38 14.43 -2.50 -4.18
CA SER A 38 14.29 -2.59 -2.71
C SER A 38 14.64 -4.01 -2.26
N SER A 39 15.92 -4.21 -1.97
CA SER A 39 16.46 -5.44 -1.40
C SER A 39 16.08 -5.50 0.09
N TRP A 40 14.92 -6.07 0.39
CA TRP A 40 14.61 -6.58 1.72
C TRP A 40 14.75 -8.11 1.74
N THR A 41 15.97 -8.57 1.44
CA THR A 41 16.38 -9.94 1.73
C THR A 41 17.32 -9.91 2.93
N SER A 42 16.77 -9.80 4.13
CA SER A 42 17.45 -10.24 5.37
C SER A 42 16.38 -10.85 6.28
N CYS A 43 16.01 -12.10 6.03
CA CYS A 43 16.49 -13.28 6.76
C CYS A 43 16.39 -13.19 8.29
N LEU A 44 15.26 -13.66 8.82
CA LEU A 44 15.22 -14.53 10.00
C LEU A 44 14.56 -15.90 9.72
N CYS A 45 14.11 -16.18 8.49
CA CYS A 45 13.59 -17.51 8.11
C CYS A 45 14.68 -18.54 7.75
N ALA A 46 15.96 -18.19 7.83
CA ALA A 46 17.05 -19.07 7.38
C ALA A 46 17.22 -20.35 8.22
N THR A 47 16.61 -20.46 9.41
CA THR A 47 16.81 -21.63 10.29
C THR A 47 15.81 -22.78 10.08
N ARG A 48 14.93 -22.71 9.07
CA ARG A 48 14.05 -23.84 8.70
C ARG A 48 14.18 -24.31 7.24
N LEU A 49 15.19 -23.87 6.50
CA LEU A 49 15.47 -24.33 5.14
C LEU A 49 16.52 -25.46 5.11
N ALA A 50 16.44 -26.39 6.07
CA ALA A 50 17.29 -27.58 6.09
C ALA A 50 16.46 -28.84 6.35
N ALA A 51 15.45 -29.08 5.51
CA ALA A 51 14.94 -30.43 5.22
C ALA A 51 13.92 -30.36 4.07
N GLY A 52 14.29 -30.95 2.93
CA GLY A 52 13.34 -31.27 1.87
C GLY A 52 13.62 -30.54 0.57
N ILE A 53 14.02 -31.31 -0.43
CA ILE A 53 13.87 -30.96 -1.85
C ILE A 53 12.39 -30.60 -2.04
N LEU A 54 12.06 -29.31 -2.03
CA LEU A 54 10.72 -28.83 -2.34
C LEU A 54 10.49 -29.11 -3.82
N GLN A 55 9.81 -30.22 -4.10
CA GLN A 55 9.02 -30.31 -5.31
C GLN A 55 8.17 -29.03 -5.33
N HIS A 56 8.45 -28.11 -6.26
CA HIS A 56 7.69 -26.87 -6.47
C HIS A 56 6.29 -27.20 -6.97
N THR A 57 5.48 -27.82 -6.12
CA THR A 57 4.07 -28.06 -6.38
C THR A 57 3.34 -26.74 -6.25
N LYS A 58 2.27 -26.59 -7.02
CA LYS A 58 1.42 -25.41 -6.96
C LYS A 58 0.84 -25.18 -5.55
N SER A 59 0.75 -26.23 -4.73
CA SER A 59 0.23 -26.16 -3.38
C SER A 59 1.29 -25.68 -2.37
N GLY A 60 2.55 -26.09 -2.52
CA GLY A 60 3.63 -25.71 -1.60
C GLY A 60 3.94 -24.21 -1.62
N TRP A 61 3.92 -23.56 -2.80
CA TRP A 61 4.15 -22.11 -2.86
C TRP A 61 3.02 -21.29 -2.26
N MET A 62 1.75 -21.71 -2.44
CA MET A 62 0.63 -20.99 -1.84
C MET A 62 0.65 -21.08 -0.32
N LEU A 63 1.05 -22.23 0.24
CA LEU A 63 1.21 -22.38 1.67
C LEU A 63 2.30 -21.44 2.22
N ALA A 64 3.46 -21.40 1.56
CA ALA A 64 4.55 -20.49 1.96
C ALA A 64 4.13 -19.01 1.89
N LEU A 65 3.32 -18.63 0.88
CA LEU A 65 2.75 -17.28 0.81
C LEU A 65 1.75 -17.01 1.94
N ALA A 66 0.88 -17.96 2.25
CA ALA A 66 -0.08 -17.81 3.36
C ALA A 66 0.65 -17.64 4.70
N GLU A 67 1.69 -18.44 4.95
CA GLU A 67 2.53 -18.32 6.14
C GLU A 67 3.23 -16.95 6.20
N ASN A 68 3.81 -16.48 5.09
CA ASN A 68 4.40 -15.14 5.02
C ASN A 68 3.39 -14.02 5.29
N MET A 69 2.16 -14.16 4.77
CA MET A 69 1.10 -13.19 5.00
C MET A 69 0.64 -13.19 6.47
N LEU A 70 0.54 -14.36 7.11
CA LEU A 70 0.22 -14.46 8.54
C LEU A 70 1.32 -13.84 9.40
N ASP A 71 2.60 -14.06 9.06
CA ASP A 71 3.72 -13.45 9.78
C ASP A 71 3.73 -11.92 9.67
N ARG A 72 3.41 -11.39 8.48
CA ARG A 72 3.46 -9.93 8.23
C ARG A 72 2.22 -9.18 8.69
N TYR A 73 1.04 -9.75 8.47
CA TYR A 73 -0.23 -9.07 8.72
C TYR A 73 -0.95 -9.57 9.96
N GLY A 74 -0.63 -10.76 10.46
CA GLY A 74 -1.37 -11.47 11.49
C GLY A 74 -2.73 -12.01 11.03
N ILE A 75 -3.38 -11.34 10.08
CA ILE A 75 -4.69 -11.65 9.54
C ILE A 75 -4.64 -11.68 8.02
N ILE A 76 -5.08 -12.79 7.42
CA ILE A 76 -5.36 -12.86 5.99
C ILE A 76 -6.79 -12.35 5.75
N SER A 77 -6.90 -11.32 4.93
CA SER A 77 -8.18 -10.72 4.50
C SER A 77 -8.17 -10.51 2.98
N ARG A 78 -9.34 -10.22 2.40
CA ARG A 78 -9.44 -9.87 0.98
C ARG A 78 -8.52 -8.71 0.60
N GLN A 79 -8.42 -7.68 1.44
CA GLN A 79 -7.58 -6.52 1.16
C GLN A 79 -6.09 -6.87 1.20
N ALA A 80 -5.66 -7.70 2.17
CA ALA A 80 -4.27 -8.16 2.23
C ALA A 80 -3.87 -8.97 0.98
N VAL A 81 -4.77 -9.83 0.49
CA VAL A 81 -4.51 -10.64 -0.72
C VAL A 81 -4.41 -9.76 -1.98
N ILE A 82 -5.20 -8.70 -2.06
CA ILE A 82 -5.13 -7.72 -3.15
C ILE A 82 -3.83 -6.90 -3.05
N ALA A 83 -3.47 -6.45 -1.86
CA ALA A 83 -2.26 -5.66 -1.61
C ALA A 83 -0.98 -6.43 -2.00
N GLU A 84 -0.95 -7.74 -1.75
CA GLU A 84 0.17 -8.62 -2.12
C GLU A 84 0.09 -9.14 -3.56
N ASN A 85 -0.94 -8.77 -4.32
CA ASN A 85 -1.14 -9.18 -5.71
C ASN A 85 -1.05 -10.71 -5.91
N ILE A 86 -1.70 -11.47 -5.01
CA ILE A 86 -1.59 -12.93 -5.00
C ILE A 86 -2.25 -13.54 -6.25
N PRO A 87 -1.57 -14.44 -6.99
CA PRO A 87 -2.15 -15.11 -8.16
C PRO A 87 -3.41 -15.90 -7.81
N GLY A 88 -4.46 -15.76 -8.63
CA GLY A 88 -5.78 -16.36 -8.37
C GLY A 88 -6.61 -15.62 -7.32
N GLY A 89 -6.07 -14.55 -6.73
CA GLY A 89 -6.76 -13.64 -5.84
C GLY A 89 -7.31 -14.30 -4.57
N PHE A 90 -8.29 -13.63 -3.96
CA PHE A 90 -8.89 -14.08 -2.71
C PHE A 90 -9.52 -15.48 -2.75
N PRO A 91 -10.22 -15.92 -3.82
CA PRO A 91 -10.79 -17.27 -3.87
C PRO A 91 -9.75 -18.39 -3.74
N SER A 92 -8.57 -18.21 -4.37
CA SER A 92 -7.47 -19.17 -4.29
C SER A 92 -6.91 -19.25 -2.86
N MET A 93 -6.64 -18.09 -2.25
CA MET A 93 -6.16 -18.02 -0.87
C MET A 93 -7.19 -18.54 0.13
N GLN A 94 -8.48 -18.22 -0.06
CA GLN A 94 -9.57 -18.67 0.79
C GLN A 94 -9.72 -20.19 0.78
N THR A 95 -9.53 -20.84 -0.38
CA THR A 95 -9.57 -22.31 -0.48
C THR A 95 -8.49 -22.96 0.38
N LEU A 96 -7.26 -22.43 0.33
CA LEU A 96 -6.17 -22.88 1.19
C LEU A 96 -6.46 -22.59 2.67
N CYS A 97 -6.93 -21.38 3.00
CA CYS A 97 -7.24 -20.99 4.37
C CYS A 97 -8.32 -21.89 5.00
N ARG A 98 -9.33 -22.31 4.24
CA ARG A 98 -10.33 -23.29 4.69
C ARG A 98 -9.69 -24.65 5.04
N SER A 99 -8.81 -25.15 4.18
CA SER A 99 -8.07 -26.38 4.49
C SER A 99 -7.19 -26.24 5.74
N MET A 100 -6.57 -25.08 5.94
CA MET A 100 -5.82 -24.78 7.16
C MET A 100 -6.71 -24.68 8.39
N GLU A 101 -7.92 -24.13 8.26
CA GLU A 101 -8.94 -24.09 9.30
C GLU A 101 -9.43 -25.49 9.68
N ASP A 102 -9.71 -26.36 8.71
CA ASP A 102 -10.11 -27.76 8.95
C ASP A 102 -9.05 -28.51 9.76
N SER A 103 -7.77 -28.20 9.54
CA SER A 103 -6.63 -28.74 10.30
C SER A 103 -6.41 -28.07 11.67
N GLY A 104 -7.19 -27.03 12.01
CA GLY A 104 -7.10 -26.28 13.25
C GLY A 104 -5.92 -25.30 13.35
N ARG A 105 -5.18 -25.04 12.25
CA ARG A 105 -4.03 -24.12 12.25
C ARG A 105 -4.45 -22.65 12.37
N ILE A 106 -5.56 -22.29 11.76
CA ILE A 106 -6.11 -20.93 11.76
C ILE A 106 -7.62 -20.99 12.03
N MET A 107 -8.22 -19.83 12.29
CA MET A 107 -9.67 -19.69 12.46
C MET A 107 -10.22 -18.66 11.50
N GLN A 108 -11.41 -18.92 10.95
CA GLN A 108 -12.18 -17.92 10.23
C GLN A 108 -12.99 -17.04 11.21
N GLY A 109 -13.07 -15.74 10.94
CA GLY A 109 -13.90 -14.83 11.72
C GLY A 109 -13.92 -13.41 11.17
N ARG A 110 -14.42 -12.49 11.99
CA ARG A 110 -14.33 -11.04 11.80
C ARG A 110 -13.63 -10.44 13.01
N PHE A 111 -12.35 -10.13 12.86
CA PHE A 111 -11.51 -9.69 13.98
C PHE A 111 -11.27 -8.19 13.95
N VAL A 112 -11.12 -7.61 12.75
CA VAL A 112 -10.83 -6.19 12.54
C VAL A 112 -11.85 -5.56 11.60
N GLU A 113 -12.38 -4.40 11.97
CA GLU A 113 -13.30 -3.64 11.12
C GLU A 113 -12.59 -3.07 9.88
N GLY A 114 -13.33 -2.87 8.79
CA GLY A 114 -12.78 -2.33 7.54
C GLY A 114 -12.02 -3.34 6.66
N LEU A 115 -11.63 -4.52 7.17
CA LEU A 115 -10.93 -5.56 6.40
C LEU A 115 -11.87 -6.58 5.68
N GLY A 116 -13.17 -6.32 5.68
CA GLY A 116 -14.17 -7.20 5.05
C GLY A 116 -14.62 -8.37 5.94
N GLY A 117 -15.53 -9.18 5.40
CA GLY A 117 -16.28 -10.18 6.18
C GLY A 117 -15.54 -11.49 6.49
N ALA A 118 -14.76 -12.02 5.54
CA ALA A 118 -14.00 -13.25 5.76
C ALA A 118 -12.55 -12.91 6.10
N GLN A 119 -12.12 -13.26 7.31
CA GLN A 119 -10.76 -13.06 7.80
C GLN A 119 -10.27 -14.37 8.41
N PHE A 120 -8.97 -14.63 8.29
CA PHE A 120 -8.33 -15.82 8.83
C PHE A 120 -7.10 -15.43 9.64
N ALA A 121 -6.95 -15.98 10.83
CA ALA A 121 -5.82 -15.70 11.70
C ALA A 121 -5.50 -16.89 12.58
N GLU A 122 -4.26 -16.96 13.07
CA GLU A 122 -3.88 -17.93 14.10
C GLU A 122 -4.58 -17.60 15.42
N ARG A 123 -4.84 -18.62 16.24
CA ARG A 123 -5.48 -18.46 17.55
C ARG A 123 -4.73 -17.45 18.43
N LEU A 124 -3.39 -17.54 18.46
CA LEU A 124 -2.55 -16.62 19.25
C LEU A 124 -2.71 -15.16 18.78
N THR A 125 -2.85 -14.92 17.49
CA THR A 125 -3.11 -13.58 16.95
C THR A 125 -4.47 -13.07 17.38
N ILE A 126 -5.50 -13.92 17.35
CA ILE A 126 -6.85 -13.56 17.80
C ILE A 126 -6.85 -13.18 19.28
N ASP A 127 -6.16 -13.95 20.11
CA ASP A 127 -6.06 -13.66 21.54
C ASP A 127 -5.31 -12.33 21.79
N ARG A 128 -4.21 -12.08 21.07
CA ARG A 128 -3.52 -10.78 21.11
C ARG A 128 -4.42 -9.61 20.68
N LEU A 129 -5.25 -9.79 19.66
CA LEU A 129 -6.19 -8.75 19.22
C LEU A 129 -7.24 -8.45 20.30
N ARG A 130 -7.72 -9.46 21.03
CA ARG A 130 -8.64 -9.28 22.16
C ARG A 130 -7.98 -8.53 23.32
N ASP A 131 -6.73 -8.86 23.62
CA ASP A 131 -5.95 -8.17 24.65
C ASP A 131 -5.75 -6.70 24.27
N LEU A 132 -5.41 -6.42 23.01
CA LEU A 132 -5.28 -5.06 22.49
C LEU A 132 -6.61 -4.30 22.52
N ALA A 133 -7.73 -4.94 22.19
CA ALA A 133 -9.05 -4.32 22.26
C ALA A 133 -9.44 -3.94 23.69
N THR A 134 -9.08 -4.78 24.67
CA THR A 134 -9.32 -4.53 26.10
C THR A 134 -8.41 -3.41 26.62
N GLN A 135 -7.15 -3.39 26.20
CA GLN A 135 -6.18 -2.34 26.54
C GLN A 135 -6.50 -1.00 25.89
N ALA A 136 -7.12 -0.98 24.72
CA ALA A 136 -7.52 0.26 24.05
C ALA A 136 -8.54 1.08 24.86
N THR A 137 -9.26 0.44 25.78
CA THR A 137 -10.17 1.11 26.73
C THR A 137 -9.43 1.79 27.88
N GLN A 138 -8.14 1.49 28.08
CA GLN A 138 -7.29 2.12 29.09
C GLN A 138 -6.51 3.29 28.45
N THR A 139 -6.37 4.41 29.17
CA THR A 139 -5.63 5.59 28.68
C THR A 139 -4.14 5.28 28.61
N ARG A 140 -3.69 4.68 27.51
CA ARG A 140 -2.28 4.40 27.25
C ARG A 140 -1.69 5.46 26.34
N HIS A 141 -0.57 6.03 26.76
CA HIS A 141 0.23 6.91 25.90
C HIS A 141 1.05 6.05 24.95
N TYR A 142 0.66 6.04 23.67
CA TYR A 142 1.45 5.43 22.60
C TYR A 142 2.43 6.47 22.03
N THR A 143 3.68 6.05 21.82
CA THR A 143 4.69 6.90 21.17
C THR A 143 4.32 7.11 19.70
N PRO A 144 4.15 8.37 19.24
CA PRO A 144 3.91 8.64 17.83
C PRO A 144 5.11 8.26 16.96
N VAL A 145 4.84 7.68 15.79
CA VAL A 145 5.87 7.28 14.82
C VAL A 145 5.51 7.85 13.46
N ALA A 146 6.49 8.49 12.82
CA ALA A 146 6.38 8.97 11.45
C ALA A 146 6.93 7.92 10.46
N LEU A 147 6.14 7.63 9.43
CA LEU A 147 6.45 6.66 8.37
C LEU A 147 6.31 7.33 7.00
N SER A 148 7.00 6.79 6.01
CA SER A 148 6.65 7.06 4.62
C SER A 148 5.21 6.61 4.36
N ALA A 149 4.44 7.37 3.57
CA ALA A 149 3.11 6.91 3.15
C ALA A 149 3.18 5.59 2.36
N ASN A 150 4.33 5.31 1.73
CA ASN A 150 4.61 4.06 1.00
C ASN A 150 5.14 2.93 1.88
N ASP A 151 5.44 3.19 3.15
CA ASP A 151 6.02 2.19 4.05
C ASP A 151 5.09 0.96 4.19
N PRO A 152 5.61 -0.28 4.16
CA PRO A 152 4.81 -1.47 4.39
C PRO A 152 4.09 -1.50 5.75
N ALA A 153 4.63 -0.84 6.78
CA ALA A 153 4.01 -0.71 8.10
C ALA A 153 2.85 0.30 8.12
N ASN A 154 2.75 1.20 7.12
CA ASN A 154 1.58 2.05 6.97
C ASN A 154 0.42 1.24 6.38
N VAL A 155 -0.63 1.02 7.17
CA VAL A 155 -1.84 0.29 6.74
C VAL A 155 -2.83 1.17 5.96
N TRP A 156 -2.76 2.49 6.15
CA TRP A 156 -3.70 3.45 5.57
C TRP A 156 -3.44 3.67 4.08
N GLY A 157 -4.52 3.78 3.31
CA GLY A 157 -4.48 3.88 1.85
C GLY A 157 -4.03 2.60 1.15
N ASN A 158 -4.00 1.47 1.85
CA ASN A 158 -3.68 0.15 1.30
C ASN A 158 -4.61 -0.92 1.86
N LEU A 159 -4.40 -1.34 3.12
CA LEU A 159 -5.27 -2.32 3.79
C LEU A 159 -6.54 -1.67 4.32
N LEU A 160 -6.41 -0.46 4.87
CA LEU A 160 -7.50 0.36 5.38
C LEU A 160 -7.71 1.59 4.51
N PRO A 161 -8.96 2.04 4.29
CA PRO A 161 -9.23 3.29 3.59
C PRO A 161 -8.70 4.45 4.41
N TRP A 162 -8.27 5.53 3.76
CA TRP A 162 -7.90 6.76 4.50
C TRP A 162 -9.07 7.22 5.38
N PRO A 163 -8.81 7.63 6.64
CA PRO A 163 -9.85 8.16 7.50
C PRO A 163 -10.50 9.38 6.86
N ALA A 164 -11.82 9.52 7.03
CA ALA A 164 -12.54 10.68 6.53
C ALA A 164 -11.94 11.98 7.10
N HIS A 165 -11.89 13.01 6.27
CA HIS A 165 -11.39 14.32 6.66
C HIS A 165 -12.19 15.40 5.91
N PRO A 166 -12.58 16.51 6.55
CA PRO A 166 -13.39 17.55 5.90
C PRO A 166 -12.63 18.38 4.86
N ALA A 167 -11.29 18.40 4.91
CA ALA A 167 -10.46 19.07 3.92
C ALA A 167 -10.54 18.40 2.54
N THR A 168 -10.33 19.21 1.52
CA THR A 168 -10.29 18.86 0.10
C THR A 168 -9.06 18.06 -0.32
N LEU A 169 -7.94 18.20 0.41
CA LEU A 169 -6.74 17.39 0.18
C LEU A 169 -7.05 15.90 0.45
N VAL A 170 -6.93 15.08 -0.58
CA VAL A 170 -7.06 13.62 -0.48
C VAL A 170 -5.69 12.98 -0.26
N PRO A 171 -5.48 12.23 0.84
CA PRO A 171 -4.24 11.51 1.07
C PRO A 171 -3.95 10.46 0.00
N THR A 172 -2.67 10.28 -0.34
CA THR A 172 -2.22 9.29 -1.32
C THR A 172 -0.90 8.65 -0.89
N ARG A 173 -0.67 7.39 -1.29
CA ARG A 173 0.61 6.70 -1.12
C ARG A 173 1.58 7.13 -2.21
N ARG A 174 2.11 8.35 -2.09
CA ARG A 174 3.13 8.90 -3.00
C ARG A 174 4.49 8.96 -2.33
N ALA A 175 5.55 8.75 -3.10
CA ALA A 175 6.91 8.88 -2.60
C ALA A 175 7.16 10.30 -2.09
N GLY A 176 7.74 10.42 -0.88
CA GLY A 176 7.95 11.70 -0.21
C GLY A 176 6.75 12.25 0.57
N ALA A 177 5.60 11.57 0.56
CA ALA A 177 4.55 11.82 1.54
C ALA A 177 4.86 11.08 2.84
N LEU A 178 4.52 11.70 3.98
CA LEU A 178 4.73 11.13 5.31
C LEU A 178 3.40 11.01 6.05
N VAL A 179 3.31 10.04 6.94
CA VAL A 179 2.20 9.89 7.89
C VAL A 179 2.75 9.83 9.31
N VAL A 180 2.00 10.32 10.29
CA VAL A 180 2.28 10.06 11.71
C VAL A 180 1.14 9.27 12.29
N VAL A 181 1.48 8.15 12.93
CA VAL A 181 0.54 7.24 13.58
C VAL A 181 0.86 7.11 15.05
N SER A 182 -0.17 6.96 15.88
CA SER A 182 -0.01 6.61 17.30
C SER A 182 -1.16 5.71 17.75
N GLY A 183 -0.86 4.59 18.42
CA GLY A 183 -1.88 3.64 18.88
C GLY A 183 -2.80 3.12 17.77
N GLY A 184 -2.29 3.01 16.54
CA GLY A 184 -3.08 2.61 15.36
C GLY A 184 -3.94 3.74 14.73
N LYS A 185 -4.02 4.92 15.35
CA LYS A 185 -4.71 6.09 14.79
C LYS A 185 -3.78 6.87 13.87
N LEU A 186 -4.28 7.28 12.70
CA LEU A 186 -3.62 8.26 11.83
C LEU A 186 -3.85 9.65 12.39
N LEU A 187 -2.78 10.39 12.67
CA LEU A 187 -2.85 11.72 13.28
C LEU A 187 -2.44 12.83 12.32
N LEU A 188 -1.49 12.54 11.43
CA LEU A 188 -0.95 13.51 10.49
C LEU A 188 -0.67 12.87 9.15
N TYR A 189 -0.94 13.59 8.06
CA TYR A 189 -0.46 13.29 6.72
C TYR A 189 0.20 14.53 6.13
N LEU A 190 1.48 14.43 5.75
CA LEU A 190 2.20 15.44 4.99
C LEU A 190 2.23 15.02 3.52
N ALA A 191 1.65 15.85 2.65
CA ALA A 191 1.62 15.57 1.22
C ALA A 191 3.03 15.60 0.62
N GLN A 192 3.20 14.92 -0.52
CA GLN A 192 4.43 14.96 -1.31
C GLN A 192 4.85 16.41 -1.57
N GLY A 193 6.13 16.71 -1.30
CA GLY A 193 6.69 18.06 -1.46
C GLY A 193 6.39 19.00 -0.29
N GLY A 194 5.70 18.55 0.76
CA GLY A 194 5.59 19.22 2.05
C GLY A 194 4.73 20.48 2.12
N LYS A 195 4.13 20.90 1.00
CA LYS A 195 3.34 22.15 0.94
C LYS A 195 2.02 22.11 1.72
N LYS A 196 1.39 20.93 1.79
CA LYS A 196 0.08 20.76 2.42
C LYS A 196 0.12 19.62 3.42
N MET A 197 -0.59 19.79 4.53
CA MET A 197 -0.69 18.80 5.60
C MET A 197 -2.16 18.62 6.03
N LEU A 198 -2.52 17.39 6.38
CA LEU A 198 -3.73 17.08 7.13
C LEU A 198 -3.38 16.71 8.56
N VAL A 199 -4.22 17.13 9.48
CA VAL A 199 -4.14 16.81 10.90
C VAL A 199 -5.52 16.33 11.36
N TRP A 200 -5.60 15.06 11.75
CA TRP A 200 -6.79 14.49 12.39
C TRP A 200 -6.71 14.75 13.89
N GLN A 201 -7.58 15.63 14.36
CA GLN A 201 -7.75 15.94 15.78
C GLN A 201 -9.23 15.90 16.14
N GLU A 202 -9.51 15.63 17.41
CA GLU A 202 -10.84 15.80 17.98
C GLU A 202 -11.06 17.30 18.27
N LYS A 203 -12.31 17.79 18.20
CA LYS A 203 -12.63 19.23 18.06
C LYS A 203 -12.11 20.14 19.16
N GLU A 204 -11.74 19.60 20.32
CA GLU A 204 -11.42 20.36 21.53
C GLU A 204 -10.01 20.12 22.08
N GLU A 205 -9.26 19.14 21.54
CA GLU A 205 -7.94 18.78 22.07
C GLU A 205 -6.86 18.91 20.99
N LEU A 206 -5.87 19.77 21.24
CA LEU A 206 -4.70 19.87 20.37
C LEU A 206 -3.89 18.57 20.45
N LEU A 207 -3.32 18.17 19.32
CA LEU A 207 -2.42 17.03 19.30
C LEU A 207 -1.19 17.30 20.18
N ALA A 208 -0.75 16.24 20.87
CA ALA A 208 0.42 16.29 21.72
C ALA A 208 1.68 16.66 20.90
N PRO A 209 2.60 17.48 21.45
CA PRO A 209 3.81 17.92 20.74
C PRO A 209 4.63 16.78 20.14
N GLU A 210 4.63 15.60 20.75
CA GLU A 210 5.34 14.40 20.32
C GLU A 210 4.95 13.96 18.90
N VAL A 211 3.73 14.25 18.45
CA VAL A 211 3.27 13.96 17.08
C VAL A 211 4.10 14.75 16.06
N PHE A 212 4.34 16.03 16.33
CA PHE A 212 5.14 16.90 15.46
C PHE A 212 6.64 16.58 15.57
N HIS A 213 7.11 16.19 16.76
CA HIS A 213 8.48 15.71 16.93
C HIS A 213 8.74 14.41 16.16
N ALA A 214 7.77 13.49 16.10
CA ALA A 214 7.89 12.29 15.29
C ALA A 214 8.04 12.64 13.80
N LEU A 215 7.23 13.59 13.30
CA LEU A 215 7.36 14.11 11.93
C LEU A 215 8.75 14.70 11.68
N THR A 216 9.22 15.63 12.53
CA THR A 216 10.52 16.28 12.31
C THR A 216 11.68 15.30 12.47
N THR A 217 11.55 14.27 13.31
CA THR A 217 12.52 13.17 13.42
C THR A 217 12.64 12.39 12.10
N ALA A 218 11.53 12.10 11.43
CA ALA A 218 11.58 11.48 10.10
C ALA A 218 12.18 12.43 9.06
N LEU A 219 11.77 13.70 9.05
CA LEU A 219 12.27 14.69 8.11
C LEU A 219 13.79 14.96 8.26
N ARG A 220 14.34 14.90 9.48
CA ARG A 220 15.79 15.06 9.72
C ARG A 220 16.64 13.94 9.10
N ARG A 221 16.05 12.77 8.83
CA ARG A 221 16.73 11.67 8.11
C ARG A 221 16.92 12.01 6.62
N GLU A 222 16.27 13.05 6.12
CA GLU A 222 16.35 13.54 4.75
C GLU A 222 16.98 14.94 4.70
N PRO A 223 18.30 15.08 4.95
CA PRO A 223 18.95 16.38 5.19
C PRO A 223 18.95 17.31 3.97
N ARG A 224 18.63 16.82 2.78
CA ARG A 224 18.53 17.61 1.53
C ARG A 224 17.09 18.07 1.23
N LEU A 225 16.09 17.57 1.96
CA LEU A 225 14.70 17.92 1.73
C LEU A 225 14.45 19.37 2.17
N ARG A 226 13.92 20.19 1.26
CA ARG A 226 13.59 21.60 1.47
C ARG A 226 12.18 21.88 1.00
N PHE A 227 11.35 22.49 1.83
CA PHE A 227 10.01 22.91 1.45
C PHE A 227 9.45 23.98 2.39
N THR A 228 8.39 24.65 1.93
CA THR A 228 7.56 25.53 2.75
C THR A 228 6.18 24.90 2.89
N LEU A 229 5.79 24.59 4.13
CA LEU A 229 4.43 24.21 4.48
C LEU A 229 3.56 25.47 4.46
N THR A 230 2.58 25.50 3.56
CA THR A 230 1.69 26.66 3.36
C THR A 230 0.33 26.44 3.99
N GLU A 231 -0.19 25.21 3.96
CA GLU A 231 -1.56 24.90 4.37
C GLU A 231 -1.63 23.69 5.31
N VAL A 232 -2.48 23.80 6.33
CA VAL A 232 -2.89 22.71 7.21
C VAL A 232 -4.42 22.66 7.23
N ASN A 233 -5.02 21.52 6.91
CA ASN A 233 -6.49 21.34 6.87
C ASN A 233 -7.19 22.41 6.02
N ASP A 234 -6.65 22.70 4.83
CA ASP A 234 -7.09 23.74 3.87
C ASP A 234 -7.04 25.19 4.38
N LEU A 235 -6.46 25.44 5.55
CA LEU A 235 -6.24 26.78 6.07
C LEU A 235 -4.76 27.15 5.96
N PRO A 236 -4.42 28.43 5.69
CA PRO A 236 -3.04 28.90 5.77
C PRO A 236 -2.43 28.53 7.11
N VAL A 237 -1.26 27.89 7.14
CA VAL A 237 -0.68 27.32 8.37
C VAL A 237 -0.56 28.37 9.49
N ARG A 238 -0.28 29.63 9.12
CA ARG A 238 -0.18 30.79 10.03
C ARG A 238 -1.46 31.10 10.80
N GLN A 239 -2.62 30.69 10.27
CA GLN A 239 -3.94 30.90 10.87
C GLN A 239 -4.40 29.68 11.68
N THR A 240 -3.54 28.66 11.82
CA THR A 240 -3.88 27.43 12.54
C THR A 240 -3.13 27.35 13.87
N PRO A 241 -3.70 26.68 14.89
CA PRO A 241 -2.98 26.40 16.15
C PRO A 241 -1.68 25.62 15.96
N MET A 242 -1.54 24.89 14.83
CA MET A 242 -0.37 24.09 14.50
C MET A 242 0.87 24.93 14.21
N PHE A 243 0.71 26.22 13.92
CA PHE A 243 1.84 27.10 13.62
C PHE A 243 2.87 27.11 14.74
N THR A 244 2.43 27.29 15.99
CA THR A 244 3.32 27.34 17.15
C THR A 244 3.96 25.99 17.42
N LEU A 245 3.18 24.91 17.40
CA LEU A 245 3.66 23.55 17.65
C LEU A 245 4.70 23.09 16.63
N LEU A 246 4.50 23.39 15.35
CA LEU A 246 5.47 23.07 14.29
C LEU A 246 6.76 23.88 14.42
N ARG A 247 6.66 25.15 14.84
CA ARG A 247 7.86 25.96 15.10
C ARG A 247 8.67 25.40 16.26
N GLU A 248 8.02 25.04 17.35
CA GLU A 248 8.67 24.40 18.50
C GLU A 248 9.30 23.07 18.12
N ALA A 249 8.68 22.29 17.22
CA ALA A 249 9.22 21.04 16.71
C ALA A 249 10.44 21.21 15.77
N GLY A 250 10.68 22.43 15.25
CA GLY A 250 11.87 22.79 14.48
C GLY A 250 11.64 23.45 13.11
N PHE A 251 10.42 23.81 12.74
CA PHE A 251 10.18 24.60 11.53
C PHE A 251 10.52 26.08 11.73
N SER A 252 11.02 26.75 10.69
CA SER A 252 11.29 28.19 10.72
C SER A 252 10.14 28.99 10.09
N SER A 253 9.91 30.22 10.54
CA SER A 253 8.84 31.07 10.02
C SER A 253 9.29 31.80 8.74
N SER A 254 8.51 31.72 7.67
CA SER A 254 8.76 32.40 6.39
C SER A 254 7.51 33.07 5.85
N PRO A 255 7.55 34.21 5.14
CA PRO A 255 6.33 34.95 4.76
C PRO A 255 5.20 34.08 4.16
N GLN A 256 5.56 33.05 3.40
CA GLN A 256 4.64 32.12 2.75
C GLN A 256 4.08 31.01 3.68
N GLY A 257 4.73 30.73 4.82
CA GLY A 257 4.27 29.71 5.77
C GLY A 257 5.36 29.30 6.78
N LEU A 258 5.66 28.01 6.81
CA LEU A 258 6.70 27.40 7.65
C LEU A 258 7.73 26.65 6.79
N ASP A 259 9.00 27.04 6.88
CA ASP A 259 10.08 26.43 6.12
C ASP A 259 10.71 25.26 6.89
N TRP A 260 10.95 24.18 6.16
CA TRP A 260 11.77 23.05 6.57
C TRP A 260 13.05 23.02 5.74
N GLY A 261 14.22 23.07 6.40
CA GLY A 261 15.50 23.09 5.70
C GLY A 261 16.66 23.76 6.39
#